data_AF-Q8BGW1-F1
#
_entry.id   AF-Q8BGW1-F1
#
_cell.length_a   1.000
_cell.length_b   1.000
_cell.length_c   1.000
_cell.angle_alpha   90.00
_cell.angle_beta   90.00
_cell.angle_gamma   90.00
#
_symmetry.space_group_name_H-M   'P 1'
#
loop_
_entity.id
_entity.type
_entity.pdbx_description
1 polymer ?
#
loop_
_entity_poly.entity_id
_entity_poly.type
_entity_poly.pdbx_seq_one_letter_code
_entity_poly.pdbx_strand_id
1 'polypeptide(L)'
;MKRVQTAEEREREAKKLRLLEELEDTWLPYLTPKDDEFYQQWQLKYPKLVFREAGSIPEELHKEVPEAFLTLHKHGCLFRDVVRIQGKDVLTPVSRILIGDPGCTYKYLNTRLFTVPWPVKGCTVKYTEAEIAAACQTFLKLNDYLQVETIQALEELAVREKANEDAVPLCMAEFPRAGVGPSCDDEVDLKSRAAYNVTLLNFMDPQKMPYLKEEPYFGMGKMAVSWHHDENLVDRSAVAVYSYSCEGSEDESEDESSFEGRDPDTWHVGFKISWDIETPGLTIPLHQGDCYFMLDDLNATHQHCVLAGSQPRFSSTHRVAECSTGTLDYILERCQLALQNVLNDSDDGDVSLKSFDPAVLKQGEEIHNEVEFEWLRQFWFQGNRYKLCTDWWCEPMTHLEGLWKKMESMTNAVLREVKREGLPVEQRSEILSAILVPLTVRQNLRKEWHARCQSRVVRTLPVQQKPDCRPYWEKDDPSMPLPFDLTDVVSELRGQLLEARS
;
A
#
# COMPACT_ATOMS: atom_id res chain seq x y z
N MET A 1 -11.88 10.14 17.85
CA MET A 1 -12.86 9.14 17.36
C MET A 1 -12.07 7.90 16.97
N LYS A 2 -12.45 6.69 17.39
CA LYS A 2 -11.89 5.46 16.78
C LYS A 2 -12.19 5.53 15.29
N ARG A 3 -11.23 5.25 14.38
CA ARG A 3 -11.50 5.14 12.93
C ARG A 3 -12.74 4.25 12.80
N VAL A 4 -13.81 4.83 12.30
CA VAL A 4 -15.04 4.09 12.04
C VAL A 4 -14.70 3.21 10.86
N GLN A 5 -14.73 1.89 11.07
CA GLN A 5 -14.58 0.95 9.96
C GLN A 5 -15.56 1.35 8.86
N THR A 6 -15.08 1.36 7.62
CA THR A 6 -15.95 1.63 6.47
C THR A 6 -17.10 0.63 6.47
N ALA A 7 -18.22 0.96 5.83
CA ALA A 7 -19.33 0.03 5.71
C ALA A 7 -18.88 -1.29 5.06
N GLU A 8 -18.00 -1.18 4.07
CA GLU A 8 -17.40 -2.31 3.38
C GLU A 8 -16.47 -3.14 4.28
N GLU A 9 -15.58 -2.53 5.06
CA GLU A 9 -14.74 -3.24 6.04
C GLU A 9 -15.59 -4.06 7.03
N ARG A 10 -16.69 -3.47 7.51
CA ARG A 10 -17.63 -4.15 8.41
C ARG A 10 -18.35 -5.31 7.74
N GLU A 11 -18.76 -5.15 6.49
CA GLU A 11 -19.39 -6.23 5.74
C GLU A 11 -18.43 -7.39 5.51
N ARG A 12 -17.18 -7.11 5.11
CA ARG A 12 -16.13 -8.11 4.94
C ARG A 12 -15.83 -8.84 6.26
N GLU A 13 -15.74 -8.13 7.37
CA GLU A 13 -15.53 -8.75 8.69
C GLU A 13 -16.72 -9.61 9.12
N ALA A 14 -17.95 -9.17 8.87
CA ALA A 14 -19.15 -9.95 9.15
C ALA A 14 -19.19 -11.24 8.31
N LYS A 15 -18.85 -11.17 7.02
CA LYS A 15 -18.73 -12.35 6.15
C LYS A 15 -17.64 -13.31 6.66
N LYS A 16 -16.49 -12.78 7.08
CA LYS A 16 -15.40 -13.59 7.66
C LYS A 16 -15.83 -14.33 8.93
N LEU A 17 -16.51 -13.64 9.85
CA LEU A 17 -16.97 -14.24 11.10
C LEU A 17 -17.98 -15.36 10.85
N ARG A 18 -18.95 -15.14 9.94
CA ARG A 18 -19.90 -16.19 9.54
C ARG A 18 -19.19 -17.40 8.95
N LEU A 19 -18.19 -17.16 8.10
CA LEU A 19 -17.41 -18.22 7.47
C LEU A 19 -16.66 -19.07 8.50
N LEU A 20 -16.12 -18.44 9.55
CA LEU A 20 -15.48 -19.16 10.66
C LEU A 20 -16.50 -19.89 11.55
N GLU A 21 -17.68 -19.31 11.79
CA GLU A 21 -18.75 -19.95 12.55
C GLU A 21 -19.30 -21.20 11.83
N GLU A 22 -19.42 -21.16 10.50
CA GLU A 22 -19.87 -22.29 9.69
C GLU A 22 -18.87 -23.45 9.64
N LEU A 23 -17.57 -23.16 9.79
CA LEU A 23 -16.51 -24.18 9.78
C LEU A 23 -16.33 -24.88 11.13
N GLU A 24 -16.71 -24.24 12.24
CA GLU A 24 -16.46 -24.74 13.60
C GLU A 24 -15.02 -25.25 13.77
N ASP A 25 -14.84 -26.56 14.03
CA ASP A 25 -13.55 -27.24 14.18
C ASP A 25 -13.16 -28.06 12.93
N THR A 26 -13.79 -27.81 11.78
CA THR A 26 -13.54 -28.51 10.51
C THR A 26 -12.73 -27.66 9.53
N TRP A 27 -12.13 -28.33 8.54
CA TRP A 27 -11.33 -27.70 7.49
C TRP A 27 -12.00 -27.90 6.13
N LEU A 28 -12.00 -26.84 5.33
CA LEU A 28 -12.30 -26.91 3.90
C LEU A 28 -11.18 -27.68 3.17
N PRO A 29 -11.50 -28.39 2.07
CA PRO A 29 -10.48 -29.04 1.27
C PRO A 29 -9.58 -28.02 0.59
N TYR A 30 -8.31 -28.35 0.40
CA TYR A 30 -7.41 -27.65 -0.49
C TYR A 30 -6.65 -28.64 -1.37
N LEU A 31 -6.15 -28.15 -2.50
CA LEU A 31 -5.44 -28.96 -3.48
C LEU A 31 -4.01 -28.43 -3.67
N THR A 32 -3.12 -29.37 -3.92
CA THR A 32 -1.70 -29.22 -4.24
C THR A 32 -1.40 -29.90 -5.57
N PRO A 33 -0.23 -29.70 -6.19
CA PRO A 33 0.14 -30.46 -7.39
C PRO A 33 0.17 -32.00 -7.23
N LYS A 34 0.11 -32.53 -6.00
CA LYS A 34 0.02 -33.97 -5.72
C LYS A 34 -1.39 -34.52 -5.93
N ASP A 35 -2.41 -33.66 -5.94
CA ASP A 35 -3.82 -34.04 -6.05
C ASP A 35 -4.25 -34.09 -7.52
N ASP A 36 -4.90 -35.17 -7.95
CA ASP A 36 -5.27 -35.41 -9.35
C ASP A 36 -6.18 -34.29 -9.91
N GLU A 37 -7.06 -33.72 -9.08
CA GLU A 37 -7.98 -32.66 -9.49
C GLU A 37 -7.34 -31.26 -9.57
N PHE A 38 -6.10 -31.09 -9.10
CA PHE A 38 -5.46 -29.77 -8.94
C PHE A 38 -5.43 -28.95 -10.22
N TYR A 39 -4.92 -29.51 -11.31
CA TYR A 39 -4.79 -28.79 -12.58
C TYR A 39 -6.14 -28.47 -13.22
N GLN A 40 -7.13 -29.36 -13.07
CA GLN A 40 -8.49 -29.11 -13.54
C GLN A 40 -9.12 -27.96 -12.75
N GLN A 41 -8.98 -27.97 -11.43
CA GLN A 41 -9.51 -26.95 -10.55
C GLN A 41 -8.85 -25.59 -10.79
N TRP A 42 -7.53 -25.56 -11.00
CA TRP A 42 -6.81 -24.36 -11.39
C TRP A 42 -7.38 -23.78 -12.67
N GLN A 43 -7.48 -24.59 -13.73
CA GLN A 43 -7.99 -24.11 -15.02
C GLN A 43 -9.44 -23.60 -14.95
N LEU A 44 -10.28 -24.21 -14.13
CA LEU A 44 -11.71 -23.88 -14.07
C LEU A 44 -12.03 -22.70 -13.12
N LYS A 45 -11.37 -22.65 -11.96
CA LYS A 45 -11.72 -21.72 -10.87
C LYS A 45 -10.66 -20.66 -10.60
N TYR A 46 -9.42 -20.89 -11.02
CA TYR A 46 -8.31 -19.96 -10.85
C TYR A 46 -7.58 -19.62 -12.18
N PRO A 47 -8.28 -19.46 -13.33
CA PRO A 47 -7.62 -19.34 -14.65
C PRO A 47 -6.76 -18.08 -14.82
N LYS A 48 -7.02 -17.05 -14.03
CA LYS A 48 -6.29 -15.76 -14.04
C LYS A 48 -5.04 -15.78 -13.15
N LEU A 49 -4.75 -16.92 -12.52
CA LEU A 49 -3.50 -17.19 -11.85
C LEU A 49 -2.55 -17.88 -12.83
N VAL A 50 -1.42 -17.26 -13.12
CA VAL A 50 -0.40 -17.81 -14.01
C VAL A 50 0.86 -18.11 -13.22
N PHE A 51 1.47 -19.26 -13.50
CA PHE A 51 2.73 -19.69 -12.90
C PHE A 51 3.79 -19.86 -13.97
N ARG A 52 5.02 -19.47 -13.65
CA ARG A 52 6.21 -19.56 -14.47
C ARG A 52 7.33 -20.08 -13.59
N GLU A 53 7.76 -21.31 -13.86
CA GLU A 53 8.87 -21.94 -13.15
C GLU A 53 10.17 -21.16 -13.38
N ALA A 54 11.13 -21.27 -12.46
CA ALA A 54 12.44 -20.64 -12.58
C ALA A 54 13.09 -20.86 -13.97
N GLY A 55 12.94 -22.04 -14.58
CA GLY A 55 13.49 -22.32 -15.90
C GLY A 55 13.08 -21.35 -17.03
N SER A 56 12.02 -20.55 -16.87
CA SER A 56 11.58 -19.56 -17.87
C SER A 56 12.31 -18.22 -17.78
N ILE A 57 12.97 -17.89 -16.67
CA ILE A 57 13.59 -16.58 -16.47
C ILE A 57 15.04 -16.61 -17.00
N PRO A 58 15.53 -15.52 -17.61
CA PRO A 58 16.90 -15.46 -18.09
C PRO A 58 17.94 -15.77 -17.00
N GLU A 59 18.92 -16.63 -17.30
CA GLU A 59 19.92 -17.11 -16.33
C GLU A 59 20.71 -15.95 -15.67
N GLU A 60 21.01 -14.89 -16.42
CA GLU A 60 21.67 -13.69 -15.88
C GLU A 60 20.81 -13.02 -14.79
N LEU A 61 19.51 -12.85 -15.06
CA LEU A 61 18.58 -12.26 -14.10
C LEU A 61 18.37 -13.15 -12.88
N HIS A 62 18.38 -14.47 -13.08
CA HIS A 62 18.33 -15.46 -12.00
C HIS A 62 19.53 -15.42 -11.06
N LYS A 63 20.69 -14.93 -11.51
CA LYS A 63 21.87 -14.73 -10.65
C LYS A 63 21.84 -13.35 -9.99
N GLU A 64 21.54 -12.31 -10.75
CA GLU A 64 21.55 -10.92 -10.24
C GLU A 64 20.49 -10.68 -9.15
N VAL A 65 19.27 -11.19 -9.30
CA VAL A 65 18.15 -10.88 -8.38
C VAL A 65 18.39 -11.44 -6.97
N PRO A 66 18.78 -12.72 -6.78
CA PRO A 66 19.21 -13.24 -5.48
C PRO A 66 20.34 -12.43 -4.84
N GLU A 67 21.38 -12.06 -5.60
CA GLU A 67 22.48 -11.24 -5.08
C GLU A 67 22.00 -9.85 -4.63
N ALA A 68 21.07 -9.24 -5.37
CA ALA A 68 20.43 -7.97 -4.99
C ALA A 68 19.62 -8.10 -3.70
N PHE A 69 18.84 -9.18 -3.52
CA PHE A 69 18.15 -9.46 -2.25
C PHE A 69 19.12 -9.56 -1.07
N LEU A 70 20.16 -10.37 -1.22
CA LEU A 70 21.18 -10.57 -0.17
C LEU A 70 21.92 -9.28 0.15
N THR A 71 22.20 -8.45 -0.87
CA THR A 71 22.82 -7.14 -0.72
C THR A 71 21.95 -6.18 0.10
N LEU A 72 20.67 -6.05 -0.25
CA LEU A 72 19.73 -5.22 0.52
C LEU A 72 19.57 -5.71 1.97
N HIS A 73 19.54 -7.04 2.16
CA HIS A 73 19.48 -7.63 3.49
C HIS A 73 20.75 -7.35 4.31
N LYS A 74 21.94 -7.50 3.71
CA LYS A 74 23.24 -7.20 4.31
C LYS A 74 23.32 -5.74 4.78
N HIS A 75 22.81 -4.81 3.99
CA HIS A 75 22.75 -3.37 4.33
C HIS A 75 21.61 -2.99 5.28
N GLY A 76 20.79 -3.94 5.73
CA GLY A 76 19.71 -3.69 6.69
C GLY A 76 18.56 -2.86 6.10
N CYS A 77 18.33 -2.95 4.79
CA CYS A 77 17.35 -2.13 4.07
C CYS A 77 15.89 -2.61 4.23
N LEU A 78 15.65 -3.80 4.81
CA LEU A 78 14.31 -4.37 4.98
C LEU A 78 13.83 -4.21 6.43
N PHE A 79 12.63 -3.68 6.60
CA PHE A 79 12.07 -3.33 7.92
C PHE A 79 10.69 -3.93 8.12
N ARG A 80 10.38 -4.34 9.35
CA ARG A 80 9.01 -4.70 9.71
C ARG A 80 8.17 -3.43 9.81
N ASP A 81 7.03 -3.40 9.17
CA ASP A 81 6.16 -2.23 9.16
C ASP A 81 5.27 -2.22 10.41
N VAL A 82 5.13 -1.05 11.04
CA VAL A 82 4.11 -0.83 12.07
C VAL A 82 2.82 -0.41 11.39
N VAL A 83 1.98 -1.39 11.09
CA VAL A 83 0.71 -1.19 10.39
C VAL A 83 -0.46 -1.08 11.36
N ARG A 84 -1.61 -0.62 10.87
CA ARG A 84 -2.84 -0.53 11.67
C ARG A 84 -3.91 -1.45 11.13
N ILE A 85 -4.30 -2.43 11.95
CA ILE A 85 -5.34 -3.40 11.61
C ILE A 85 -6.41 -3.31 12.69
N GLN A 86 -7.66 -3.06 12.30
CA GLN A 86 -8.81 -2.95 13.23
C GLN A 86 -8.55 -2.01 14.43
N GLY A 87 -7.89 -0.88 14.16
CA GLY A 87 -7.55 0.12 15.18
C GLY A 87 -6.42 -0.26 16.13
N LYS A 88 -5.72 -1.38 15.91
CA LYS A 88 -4.54 -1.80 16.69
C LYS A 88 -3.27 -1.64 15.86
N ASP A 89 -2.22 -1.13 16.49
CA ASP A 89 -0.89 -1.08 15.90
C ASP A 89 -0.21 -2.44 16.07
N VAL A 90 0.26 -3.00 14.95
CA VAL A 90 0.89 -4.33 14.89
C VAL A 90 2.12 -4.28 13.99
N LEU A 91 3.15 -5.06 14.36
CA LEU A 91 4.31 -5.26 13.50
C LEU A 91 4.07 -6.42 12.54
N THR A 92 4.29 -6.19 11.25
CA THR A 92 4.24 -7.26 10.24
C THR A 92 5.26 -8.34 10.58
N PRO A 93 4.98 -9.66 10.43
CA PRO A 93 6.00 -10.70 10.59
C PRO A 93 7.13 -10.55 9.56
N VAL A 94 6.74 -10.16 8.35
CA VAL A 94 7.61 -9.94 7.20
C VAL A 94 8.32 -8.58 7.29
N SER A 95 9.60 -8.55 6.92
CA SER A 95 10.39 -7.33 6.74
C SER A 95 10.34 -6.90 5.27
N ARG A 96 10.23 -5.60 5.01
CA ARG A 96 9.92 -5.05 3.68
C ARG A 96 10.72 -3.82 3.32
N ILE A 97 10.83 -3.57 2.02
CA ILE A 97 11.28 -2.33 1.40
C ILE A 97 10.46 -2.10 0.13
N LEU A 98 10.06 -0.85 -0.11
CA LEU A 98 9.43 -0.44 -1.36
C LEU A 98 10.50 0.13 -2.29
N ILE A 99 10.66 -0.45 -3.47
CA ILE A 99 11.50 0.06 -4.55
C ILE A 99 10.59 0.44 -5.70
N GLY A 100 10.87 1.50 -6.44
CA GLY A 100 10.02 1.89 -7.56
C GLY A 100 10.35 3.24 -8.14
N ASP A 101 9.39 3.83 -8.85
CA ASP A 101 9.56 5.13 -9.48
C ASP A 101 9.87 6.24 -8.47
N PRO A 102 10.77 7.19 -8.82
CA PRO A 102 11.04 8.34 -7.97
C PRO A 102 9.77 9.11 -7.65
N GLY A 103 9.57 9.42 -6.36
CA GLY A 103 8.40 10.18 -5.91
C GLY A 103 7.11 9.38 -5.79
N CYS A 104 7.08 8.10 -6.18
CA CYS A 104 5.92 7.24 -5.97
C CYS A 104 5.82 6.73 -4.52
N THR A 105 4.59 6.42 -4.12
CA THR A 105 4.29 5.81 -2.83
C THR A 105 3.29 4.67 -3.00
N TYR A 106 3.26 3.75 -2.05
CA TYR A 106 2.30 2.65 -2.01
C TYR A 106 1.68 2.55 -0.61
N LYS A 107 0.36 2.65 -0.51
CA LYS A 107 -0.33 2.69 0.79
C LYS A 107 -1.08 1.39 1.06
N TYR A 108 -0.75 0.75 2.18
CA TYR A 108 -1.45 -0.45 2.64
C TYR A 108 -1.60 -0.44 4.16
N LEU A 109 -2.71 -0.97 4.70
CA LEU A 109 -2.97 -1.09 6.14
C LEU A 109 -2.71 0.22 6.90
N ASN A 110 -3.16 1.34 6.31
CA ASN A 110 -2.98 2.71 6.80
C ASN A 110 -1.52 3.18 6.98
N THR A 111 -0.61 2.61 6.20
CA THR A 111 0.82 2.94 6.20
C THR A 111 1.23 3.24 4.76
N ARG A 112 1.69 4.47 4.50
CA ARG A 112 2.22 4.87 3.19
C ARG A 112 3.71 4.58 3.13
N LEU A 113 4.10 3.64 2.29
CA LEU A 113 5.49 3.34 1.99
C LEU A 113 6.00 4.29 0.92
N PHE A 114 7.22 4.78 1.08
CA PHE A 114 7.90 5.66 0.15
C PHE A 114 8.97 4.89 -0.62
N THR A 115 9.06 5.07 -1.94
CA THR A 115 10.01 4.32 -2.76
C THR A 115 11.44 4.67 -2.39
N VAL A 116 12.30 3.66 -2.22
CA VAL A 116 13.71 3.79 -2.55
C VAL A 116 13.77 3.78 -4.07
N PRO A 117 14.09 4.92 -4.73
CA PRO A 117 13.89 5.00 -6.16
C PRO A 117 14.81 4.03 -6.88
N TRP A 118 14.34 3.38 -7.94
CA TRP A 118 15.22 2.76 -8.92
C TRP A 118 15.74 3.80 -9.93
N PRO A 119 16.87 3.55 -10.61
CA PRO A 119 17.44 4.53 -11.53
C PRO A 119 16.64 4.62 -12.85
N VAL A 120 15.78 5.62 -12.97
CA VAL A 120 15.09 5.97 -14.24
C VAL A 120 15.81 7.10 -14.98
N LYS A 121 15.70 7.08 -16.31
CA LYS A 121 16.31 8.10 -17.17
C LYS A 121 15.81 9.50 -16.80
N GLY A 122 16.73 10.42 -16.55
CA GLY A 122 16.42 11.82 -16.19
C GLY A 122 16.32 12.08 -14.68
N CYS A 123 16.40 11.06 -13.82
CA CYS A 123 16.45 11.23 -12.38
C CYS A 123 17.84 10.87 -11.83
N THR A 124 18.44 11.75 -11.03
CA THR A 124 19.67 11.43 -10.28
C THR A 124 19.31 11.07 -8.85
N VAL A 125 19.64 9.85 -8.45
CA VAL A 125 19.36 9.33 -7.11
C VAL A 125 20.69 9.18 -6.38
N LYS A 126 20.78 9.75 -5.17
CA LYS A 126 21.93 9.58 -4.29
C LYS A 126 21.62 8.48 -3.27
N TYR A 127 22.27 7.34 -3.46
CA TYR A 127 22.20 6.20 -2.54
C TYR A 127 23.30 6.33 -1.48
N THR A 128 23.07 5.72 -0.32
CA THR A 128 24.06 5.68 0.75
C THR A 128 25.26 4.83 0.35
N GLU A 129 25.03 3.74 -0.39
CA GLU A 129 26.05 2.78 -0.85
C GLU A 129 25.85 2.45 -2.33
N ALA A 130 26.95 2.24 -3.06
CA ALA A 130 26.89 1.86 -4.48
C ALA A 130 26.24 0.48 -4.70
N GLU A 131 26.42 -0.45 -3.75
CA GLU A 131 25.79 -1.78 -3.78
C GLU A 131 24.25 -1.68 -3.72
N ILE A 132 23.70 -0.71 -2.98
CA ILE A 132 22.24 -0.48 -2.91
C ILE A 132 21.72 0.06 -4.25
N ALA A 133 22.48 0.96 -4.89
CA ALA A 133 22.13 1.48 -6.21
C ALA A 133 22.07 0.35 -7.26
N ALA A 134 23.06 -0.55 -7.24
CA ALA A 134 23.11 -1.71 -8.11
C ALA A 134 21.91 -2.66 -7.87
N ALA A 135 21.57 -2.93 -6.61
CA ALA A 135 20.39 -3.74 -6.28
C ALA A 135 19.09 -3.11 -6.83
N CYS A 136 18.89 -1.79 -6.67
CA CYS A 136 17.72 -1.10 -7.22
C CYS A 136 17.67 -1.16 -8.76
N GLN A 137 18.82 -1.07 -9.43
CA GLN A 137 18.94 -1.26 -10.87
C GLN A 137 18.52 -2.69 -11.30
N THR A 138 18.92 -3.71 -10.54
CA THR A 138 18.52 -5.11 -10.78
C THR A 138 17.01 -5.28 -10.65
N PHE A 139 16.37 -4.70 -9.62
CA PHE A 139 14.91 -4.78 -9.48
C PHE A 139 14.16 -4.02 -10.58
N LEU A 140 14.75 -2.97 -11.18
CA LEU A 140 14.21 -2.35 -12.39
C LEU A 140 14.31 -3.27 -13.61
N LYS A 141 15.44 -3.96 -13.82
CA LYS A 141 15.54 -4.98 -14.89
C LYS A 141 14.52 -6.11 -14.71
N LEU A 142 14.33 -6.58 -13.48
CA LEU A 142 13.31 -7.58 -13.15
C LEU A 142 11.90 -7.04 -13.44
N ASN A 143 11.64 -5.77 -13.13
CA ASN A 143 10.38 -5.10 -13.45
C ASN A 143 10.08 -5.12 -14.95
N ASP A 144 11.07 -4.76 -15.77
CA ASP A 144 10.95 -4.77 -17.23
C ASP A 144 10.65 -6.17 -17.77
N TYR A 145 11.34 -7.20 -17.28
CA TYR A 145 11.10 -8.60 -17.67
C TYR A 145 9.69 -9.05 -17.28
N LEU A 146 9.30 -8.85 -16.01
CA LEU A 146 7.99 -9.27 -15.52
C LEU A 146 6.85 -8.51 -16.20
N GLN A 147 7.06 -7.25 -16.60
CA GLN A 147 6.10 -6.49 -17.39
C GLN A 147 5.86 -7.15 -18.75
N VAL A 148 6.92 -7.57 -19.46
CA VAL A 148 6.79 -8.27 -20.75
C VAL A 148 6.04 -9.59 -20.60
N GLU A 149 6.43 -10.41 -19.61
CA GLU A 149 5.74 -11.68 -19.33
C GLU A 149 4.25 -11.47 -18.98
N THR A 150 3.95 -10.40 -18.24
CA THR A 150 2.58 -10.05 -17.87
C THR A 150 1.75 -9.66 -19.07
N ILE A 151 2.29 -8.81 -19.97
CA ILE A 151 1.60 -8.40 -21.20
C ILE A 151 1.27 -9.64 -22.04
N GLN A 152 2.24 -10.54 -22.22
CA GLN A 152 2.02 -11.78 -22.97
C GLN A 152 0.94 -12.64 -22.30
N ALA A 153 0.99 -12.84 -20.97
CA ALA A 153 0.00 -13.64 -20.26
C ALA A 153 -1.42 -13.03 -20.32
N LEU A 154 -1.53 -11.70 -20.32
CA LEU A 154 -2.80 -10.99 -20.51
C LEU A 154 -3.34 -11.13 -21.94
N GLU A 155 -2.48 -11.09 -22.95
CA GLU A 155 -2.86 -11.35 -24.35
C GLU A 155 -3.36 -12.80 -24.52
N GLU A 156 -2.64 -13.78 -23.95
CA GLU A 156 -3.05 -15.19 -23.92
C GLU A 156 -4.41 -15.38 -23.23
N LEU A 157 -4.63 -14.70 -22.10
CA LEU A 157 -5.91 -14.72 -21.38
C LEU A 157 -7.04 -14.16 -22.25
N ALA A 158 -6.84 -13.01 -22.88
CA ALA A 158 -7.84 -12.38 -23.75
C ALA A 158 -8.21 -13.27 -24.95
N VAL A 159 -7.25 -13.98 -25.54
CA VAL A 159 -7.51 -14.95 -26.61
C VAL A 159 -8.35 -16.13 -26.10
N ARG A 160 -8.04 -16.64 -24.90
CA ARG A 160 -8.78 -17.76 -24.30
C ARG A 160 -10.23 -17.38 -23.95
N GLU A 161 -10.44 -16.18 -23.42
CA GLU A 161 -11.78 -15.68 -23.09
C GLU A 161 -12.65 -15.52 -24.36
N LYS A 162 -12.08 -14.96 -25.44
CA LYS A 162 -12.78 -14.87 -26.74
C LYS A 162 -13.16 -16.24 -27.30
N ALA A 163 -12.28 -17.23 -27.22
CA ALA A 163 -12.57 -18.59 -27.69
C ALA A 163 -13.71 -19.27 -26.90
N ASN A 164 -13.83 -18.97 -25.60
CA ASN A 164 -14.92 -19.50 -24.76
C ASN A 164 -16.26 -18.82 -25.07
N GLU A 165 -16.28 -17.52 -25.38
CA GLU A 165 -17.51 -16.83 -25.80
C GLU A 165 -18.05 -17.40 -27.11
N ASP A 166 -17.18 -17.65 -28.09
CA ASP A 166 -17.56 -18.21 -29.40
C ASP A 166 -18.01 -19.68 -29.32
N ALA A 167 -17.60 -20.42 -28.27
CA ALA A 167 -17.97 -21.82 -28.06
C ALA A 167 -19.35 -22.02 -27.42
N VAL A 168 -19.98 -20.97 -26.88
CA VAL A 168 -21.35 -21.06 -26.33
C VAL A 168 -22.34 -21.08 -27.50
N PRO A 169 -23.10 -22.17 -27.73
CA PRO A 169 -24.05 -22.23 -28.85
C PRO A 169 -25.08 -21.11 -28.73
N LEU A 170 -25.21 -20.30 -29.79
CA LEU A 170 -26.27 -19.31 -29.98
C LEU A 170 -27.64 -20.00 -30.00
N CYS A 171 -28.13 -20.38 -28.83
CA CYS A 171 -29.51 -20.73 -28.56
C CYS A 171 -29.98 -19.80 -27.45
N MET A 172 -30.79 -18.82 -27.83
CA MET A 172 -31.37 -17.73 -27.01
C MET A 172 -30.51 -16.48 -26.82
N ALA A 173 -30.50 -15.59 -27.83
CA ALA A 173 -30.81 -14.16 -27.65
C ALA A 173 -30.68 -13.38 -28.97
N GLU A 174 -31.81 -13.02 -29.57
CA GLU A 174 -31.91 -11.87 -30.47
C GLU A 174 -31.74 -10.58 -29.64
N PHE A 175 -30.52 -10.08 -29.52
CA PHE A 175 -30.29 -8.66 -29.24
C PHE A 175 -29.15 -8.15 -30.12
N PRO A 176 -29.34 -7.06 -30.89
CA PRO A 176 -28.28 -6.53 -31.73
C PRO A 176 -27.21 -5.89 -30.84
N ARG A 177 -26.09 -6.59 -30.61
CA ARG A 177 -24.88 -5.94 -30.12
C ARG A 177 -24.30 -5.12 -31.25
N ALA A 178 -24.37 -3.80 -31.07
CA ALA A 178 -23.69 -2.82 -31.92
C ALA A 178 -22.21 -3.17 -32.00
N GLY A 179 -21.68 -3.17 -33.22
CA GLY A 179 -20.30 -3.53 -33.51
C GLY A 179 -19.32 -2.67 -32.72
N VAL A 180 -18.49 -3.35 -31.94
CA VAL A 180 -17.19 -2.85 -31.51
C VAL A 180 -16.20 -3.81 -32.16
N GLY A 181 -15.59 -3.35 -33.26
CA GLY A 181 -14.42 -4.04 -33.81
C GLY A 181 -13.31 -4.08 -32.76
N PRO A 182 -12.25 -4.88 -32.92
CA PRO A 182 -11.14 -4.88 -31.98
C PRO A 182 -10.54 -3.47 -31.97
N SER A 183 -10.90 -2.69 -30.95
CA SER A 183 -10.52 -1.28 -30.84
C SER A 183 -9.12 -1.23 -30.27
N CYS A 184 -8.31 -0.32 -30.81
CA CYS A 184 -6.99 0.07 -30.31
C CYS A 184 -6.96 0.28 -28.76
N ASP A 185 -8.12 0.54 -28.16
CA ASP A 185 -8.32 0.70 -26.73
C ASP A 185 -7.94 -0.55 -25.89
N ASP A 186 -8.12 -1.78 -26.40
CA ASP A 186 -7.80 -3.00 -25.64
C ASP A 186 -6.27 -3.12 -25.41
N GLU A 187 -5.45 -2.85 -26.43
CA GLU A 187 -3.98 -2.94 -26.28
C GLU A 187 -3.42 -1.89 -25.30
N VAL A 188 -3.99 -0.68 -25.31
CA VAL A 188 -3.58 0.39 -24.39
C VAL A 188 -3.93 0.01 -22.96
N ASP A 189 -5.11 -0.60 -22.76
CA ASP A 189 -5.56 -1.08 -21.46
C ASP A 189 -4.62 -2.18 -20.91
N LEU A 190 -4.26 -3.19 -21.71
CA LEU A 190 -3.34 -4.26 -21.28
C LEU A 190 -1.98 -3.73 -20.83
N LYS A 191 -1.39 -2.81 -21.60
CA LYS A 191 -0.10 -2.20 -21.26
C LYS A 191 -0.17 -1.41 -19.95
N SER A 192 -1.27 -0.70 -19.71
CA SER A 192 -1.46 0.06 -18.48
C SER A 192 -1.60 -0.85 -17.25
N ARG A 193 -2.28 -1.99 -17.39
CA ARG A 193 -2.47 -2.99 -16.33
C ARG A 193 -1.20 -3.74 -15.96
N ALA A 194 -0.19 -3.73 -16.84
CA ALA A 194 1.13 -4.31 -16.61
C ALA A 194 2.23 -3.26 -16.33
N ALA A 195 1.89 -1.96 -16.29
CA ALA A 195 2.84 -0.87 -16.10
C ALA A 195 3.30 -0.74 -14.63
N TYR A 196 4.03 -1.75 -14.15
CA TYR A 196 4.51 -1.81 -12.78
C TYR A 196 5.39 -0.59 -12.46
N ASN A 197 4.95 0.20 -11.48
CA ASN A 197 5.62 1.43 -11.03
C ASN A 197 6.34 1.25 -9.68
N VAL A 198 6.07 0.14 -8.99
CA VAL A 198 6.74 -0.23 -7.73
C VAL A 198 6.87 -1.75 -7.60
N THR A 199 7.82 -2.18 -6.78
CA THR A 199 7.86 -3.50 -6.18
C THR A 199 7.98 -3.41 -4.66
N LEU A 200 7.14 -4.16 -3.96
CA LEU A 200 7.24 -4.36 -2.52
C LEU A 200 8.02 -5.65 -2.27
N LEU A 201 9.27 -5.50 -1.83
CA LEU A 201 10.11 -6.62 -1.47
C LEU A 201 9.75 -7.12 -0.08
N ASN A 202 9.83 -8.43 0.10
CA ASN A 202 9.52 -9.12 1.34
C ASN A 202 10.69 -10.02 1.72
N PHE A 203 10.98 -10.12 3.02
CA PHE A 203 11.87 -11.11 3.61
C PHE A 203 11.30 -11.62 4.92
N MET A 204 11.41 -12.93 5.14
CA MET A 204 11.16 -13.53 6.44
C MET A 204 12.06 -14.74 6.64
N ASP A 205 12.59 -14.85 7.85
CA ASP A 205 13.29 -16.02 8.36
C ASP A 205 12.35 -16.71 9.37
N PRO A 206 11.71 -17.84 9.01
CA PRO A 206 10.75 -18.54 9.88
C PRO A 206 11.35 -18.99 11.21
N GLN A 207 12.67 -19.27 11.26
CA GLN A 207 13.36 -19.69 12.47
C GLN A 207 13.55 -18.52 13.45
N LYS A 208 13.83 -17.32 12.92
CA LYS A 208 13.93 -16.08 13.72
C LYS A 208 12.58 -15.44 14.01
N MET A 209 11.54 -15.76 13.24
CA MET A 209 10.18 -15.26 13.41
C MET A 209 9.16 -16.41 13.54
N PRO A 210 9.22 -17.21 14.64
CA PRO A 210 8.40 -18.41 14.78
C PRO A 210 6.93 -18.14 15.15
N TYR A 211 6.58 -16.90 15.51
CA TYR A 211 5.23 -16.51 15.95
C TYR A 211 4.27 -16.30 14.76
N LEU A 212 4.07 -17.34 13.97
CA LEU A 212 3.18 -17.36 12.82
C LEU A 212 1.81 -17.90 13.21
N LYS A 213 0.76 -17.42 12.55
CA LYS A 213 -0.60 -17.93 12.73
C LYS A 213 -0.83 -19.13 11.83
N GLU A 214 -1.58 -20.11 12.31
CA GLU A 214 -2.11 -21.17 11.44
C GLU A 214 -3.17 -20.59 10.49
N GLU A 215 -3.18 -21.10 9.26
CA GLU A 215 -4.21 -20.83 8.28
C GLU A 215 -5.57 -21.33 8.81
N PRO A 216 -6.63 -20.50 8.78
CA PRO A 216 -7.84 -20.75 9.58
C PRO A 216 -8.99 -21.47 8.86
N TYR A 217 -8.92 -21.76 7.56
CA TYR A 217 -10.05 -22.33 6.81
C TYR A 217 -9.79 -23.69 6.19
N PHE A 218 -8.58 -23.97 5.73
CA PHE A 218 -8.25 -25.15 4.93
C PHE A 218 -7.22 -26.08 5.58
N GLY A 219 -6.56 -25.64 6.66
CA GLY A 219 -5.52 -26.42 7.32
C GLY A 219 -4.19 -26.37 6.56
N MET A 220 -3.93 -25.28 5.83
CA MET A 220 -2.72 -25.11 5.02
C MET A 220 -1.44 -24.83 5.87
N GLY A 221 -1.56 -24.76 7.20
CA GLY A 221 -0.45 -24.55 8.12
C GLY A 221 -0.07 -23.07 8.32
N LYS A 222 1.19 -22.82 8.69
CA LYS A 222 1.67 -21.50 9.12
C LYS A 222 1.67 -20.46 8.00
N MET A 223 1.08 -19.29 8.26
CA MET A 223 1.07 -18.14 7.35
C MET A 223 2.13 -17.10 7.71
N ALA A 224 3.00 -16.77 6.74
CA ALA A 224 3.83 -15.56 6.78
C ALA A 224 3.00 -14.28 6.57
N VAL A 225 2.03 -14.36 5.66
CA VAL A 225 1.04 -13.30 5.37
C VAL A 225 -0.33 -13.93 5.33
N SER A 226 -1.26 -13.43 6.13
CA SER A 226 -2.63 -13.94 6.21
C SER A 226 -3.43 -13.65 4.94
N TRP A 227 -4.58 -14.31 4.78
CA TRP A 227 -5.55 -14.04 3.71
C TRP A 227 -5.87 -12.54 3.57
N HIS A 228 -5.65 -12.02 2.36
CA HIS A 228 -5.89 -10.61 2.03
C HIS A 228 -6.14 -10.42 0.53
N HIS A 229 -6.58 -9.20 0.22
CA HIS A 229 -6.47 -8.61 -1.11
C HIS A 229 -5.34 -7.58 -1.04
N ASP A 230 -4.58 -7.43 -2.12
CA ASP A 230 -3.67 -6.32 -2.25
C ASP A 230 -4.46 -5.00 -2.32
N GLU A 231 -4.06 -4.03 -1.51
CA GLU A 231 -4.67 -2.70 -1.43
C GLU A 231 -4.00 -1.74 -2.44
N ASN A 232 -4.64 -0.60 -2.73
CA ASN A 232 -4.03 0.52 -3.48
C ASN A 232 -3.42 0.10 -4.84
N LEU A 233 -4.11 -0.77 -5.56
CA LEU A 233 -3.76 -1.15 -6.94
C LEU A 233 -4.70 -0.43 -7.92
N VAL A 234 -4.21 -0.16 -9.12
CA VAL A 234 -5.05 0.26 -10.24
C VAL A 234 -6.08 -0.85 -10.54
N ASP A 235 -7.31 -0.48 -10.91
CA ASP A 235 -8.36 -1.47 -11.17
C ASP A 235 -7.93 -2.46 -12.25
N ARG A 236 -8.14 -3.75 -11.99
CA ARG A 236 -7.73 -4.89 -12.84
C ARG A 236 -6.24 -4.91 -13.23
N SER A 237 -5.39 -4.15 -12.55
CA SER A 237 -3.95 -4.24 -12.79
C SER A 237 -3.41 -5.58 -12.30
N ALA A 238 -2.44 -6.10 -13.03
CA ALA A 238 -1.79 -7.34 -12.65
C ALA A 238 -0.87 -7.13 -11.43
N VAL A 239 -0.46 -8.23 -10.82
CA VAL A 239 0.64 -8.30 -9.85
C VAL A 239 1.54 -9.45 -10.27
N ALA A 240 2.84 -9.19 -10.42
CA ALA A 240 3.84 -10.22 -10.71
C ALA A 240 4.75 -10.41 -9.50
N VAL A 241 5.06 -11.67 -9.18
CA VAL A 241 5.84 -12.01 -7.99
C VAL A 241 6.97 -12.95 -8.35
N TYR A 242 8.21 -12.50 -8.11
CA TYR A 242 9.39 -13.36 -8.10
C TYR A 242 9.62 -13.88 -6.69
N SER A 243 9.73 -15.20 -6.53
CA SER A 243 9.95 -15.88 -5.25
C SER A 243 11.37 -16.43 -5.15
N TYR A 244 12.06 -16.16 -4.04
CA TYR A 244 13.39 -16.69 -3.79
C TYR A 244 13.48 -17.33 -2.41
N SER A 245 13.27 -18.64 -2.36
CA SER A 245 13.52 -19.46 -1.17
C SER A 245 15.02 -19.71 -1.05
N CYS A 246 15.60 -19.37 0.11
CA CYS A 246 17.00 -19.71 0.38
C CYS A 246 17.10 -21.22 0.60
N GLU A 247 18.06 -21.87 -0.06
CA GLU A 247 18.31 -23.30 0.18
C GLU A 247 18.79 -23.51 1.61
N GLY A 248 18.25 -24.53 2.28
CA GLY A 248 18.94 -25.19 3.38
C GLY A 248 20.12 -25.98 2.81
N SER A 249 21.13 -26.29 3.62
CA SER A 249 22.20 -27.21 3.20
C SER A 249 21.61 -28.44 2.51
N GLU A 250 22.22 -28.86 1.38
CA GLU A 250 21.90 -30.02 0.52
C GLU A 250 21.92 -31.37 1.27
N ASP A 251 21.25 -31.47 2.42
CA ASP A 251 20.79 -32.76 2.92
C ASP A 251 19.58 -33.13 2.05
N GLU A 252 19.91 -33.69 0.89
CA GLU A 252 19.02 -34.41 -0.02
C GLU A 252 18.22 -35.45 0.78
N SER A 253 17.10 -35.05 1.37
CA SER A 253 16.02 -35.99 1.62
C SER A 253 15.27 -36.15 0.30
N GLU A 254 15.81 -37.00 -0.59
CA GLU A 254 15.12 -37.56 -1.77
C GLU A 254 13.91 -38.44 -1.39
N ASP A 255 13.59 -38.55 -0.10
CA ASP A 255 12.33 -39.15 0.31
C ASP A 255 11.19 -38.24 -0.14
N GLU A 256 10.54 -38.59 -1.26
CA GLU A 256 9.22 -38.11 -1.65
C GLU A 256 8.33 -38.17 -0.41
N SER A 257 8.23 -37.04 0.27
CA SER A 257 7.66 -37.01 1.59
C SER A 257 6.16 -37.23 1.46
N SER A 258 5.71 -38.37 1.98
CA SER A 258 4.33 -38.85 2.04
C SER A 258 3.39 -37.99 2.91
N PHE A 259 3.67 -36.69 3.01
CA PHE A 259 2.81 -35.75 3.71
C PHE A 259 1.45 -35.69 3.02
N GLU A 260 0.40 -35.81 3.83
CA GLU A 260 -0.97 -35.54 3.44
C GLU A 260 -1.11 -34.01 3.26
N GLY A 261 -1.35 -33.58 2.01
CA GLY A 261 -1.43 -32.18 1.64
C GLY A 261 -0.08 -31.52 1.32
N ARG A 262 0.05 -30.22 1.64
CA ARG A 262 1.21 -29.40 1.24
C ARG A 262 2.44 -29.70 2.09
N ASP A 263 3.62 -29.59 1.49
CA ASP A 263 4.89 -29.75 2.20
C ASP A 263 5.11 -28.59 3.21
N PRO A 264 5.20 -28.87 4.53
CA PRO A 264 5.41 -27.85 5.57
C PRO A 264 6.73 -27.10 5.44
N ASP A 265 7.76 -27.71 4.85
CA ASP A 265 9.10 -27.14 4.71
C ASP A 265 9.25 -26.22 3.50
N THR A 266 8.39 -26.39 2.49
CA THR A 266 8.36 -25.58 1.27
C THR A 266 7.46 -24.36 1.41
N TRP A 267 7.90 -23.23 0.86
CA TRP A 267 7.09 -22.02 0.76
C TRP A 267 5.98 -22.17 -0.27
N HIS A 268 4.79 -21.67 0.02
CA HIS A 268 3.69 -21.71 -0.93
C HIS A 268 2.95 -20.36 -0.99
N VAL A 269 2.30 -20.11 -2.12
CA VAL A 269 1.21 -19.14 -2.20
C VAL A 269 -0.12 -19.88 -2.16
N GLY A 270 -1.02 -19.44 -1.28
CA GLY A 270 -2.37 -19.98 -1.17
C GLY A 270 -3.38 -19.07 -1.83
N PHE A 271 -4.38 -19.62 -2.52
CA PHE A 271 -5.49 -18.90 -3.14
C PHE A 271 -6.84 -19.47 -2.72
N LYS A 272 -7.82 -18.59 -2.52
CA LYS A 272 -9.24 -18.95 -2.32
C LYS A 272 -10.15 -17.95 -3.03
N ILE A 273 -11.31 -18.40 -3.48
CA ILE A 273 -12.38 -17.48 -3.89
C ILE A 273 -12.87 -16.70 -2.65
N SER A 274 -13.09 -15.41 -2.81
CA SER A 274 -13.52 -14.54 -1.72
C SER A 274 -14.91 -14.94 -1.23
N TRP A 275 -15.05 -15.13 0.08
CA TRP A 275 -16.32 -15.50 0.74
C TRP A 275 -16.89 -16.87 0.36
N ASP A 276 -16.20 -17.62 -0.51
CA ASP A 276 -16.55 -18.98 -0.87
C ASP A 276 -16.03 -19.97 0.18
N ILE A 277 -16.85 -20.99 0.46
CA ILE A 277 -16.63 -22.12 1.36
C ILE A 277 -16.79 -23.48 0.68
N GLU A 278 -17.21 -23.52 -0.57
CA GLU A 278 -17.44 -24.77 -1.30
C GLU A 278 -16.22 -25.13 -2.15
N THR A 279 -15.64 -24.13 -2.80
CA THR A 279 -14.51 -24.32 -3.72
C THR A 279 -13.22 -24.63 -2.93
N PRO A 280 -12.54 -25.77 -3.20
CA PRO A 280 -11.25 -26.04 -2.59
C PRO A 280 -10.24 -24.91 -2.84
N GLY A 281 -9.48 -24.56 -1.80
CA GLY A 281 -8.35 -23.64 -1.94
C GLY A 281 -7.22 -24.27 -2.76
N LEU A 282 -6.37 -23.44 -3.38
CA LEU A 282 -5.13 -23.94 -4.02
C LEU A 282 -3.93 -23.55 -3.19
N THR A 283 -2.95 -24.45 -3.08
CA THR A 283 -1.61 -24.14 -2.59
C THR A 283 -0.58 -24.49 -3.65
N ILE A 284 0.17 -23.49 -4.11
CA ILE A 284 1.18 -23.66 -5.16
C ILE A 284 2.57 -23.59 -4.50
N PRO A 285 3.42 -24.62 -4.65
CA PRO A 285 4.78 -24.60 -4.12
C PRO A 285 5.60 -23.53 -4.85
N LEU A 286 6.48 -22.85 -4.09
CA LEU A 286 7.35 -21.79 -4.58
C LEU A 286 8.80 -22.16 -4.29
N HIS A 287 9.46 -22.73 -5.29
CA HIS A 287 10.88 -23.03 -5.26
C HIS A 287 11.72 -21.79 -5.55
N GLN A 288 13.03 -21.99 -5.59
CA GLN A 288 13.97 -20.91 -5.81
C GLN A 288 13.81 -20.34 -7.22
N GLY A 289 13.35 -19.10 -7.29
CA GLY A 289 13.25 -18.35 -8.53
C GLY A 289 11.91 -18.47 -9.27
N ASP A 290 10.95 -19.22 -8.73
CA ASP A 290 9.62 -19.33 -9.33
C ASP A 290 8.89 -17.98 -9.35
N CYS A 291 8.12 -17.77 -10.41
CA CYS A 291 7.28 -16.60 -10.61
C CYS A 291 5.79 -16.97 -10.65
N TYR A 292 4.96 -16.11 -10.08
CA TYR A 292 3.51 -16.20 -10.27
C TYR A 292 2.90 -14.83 -10.55
N PHE A 293 1.78 -14.83 -11.25
CA PHE A 293 1.10 -13.64 -11.73
C PHE A 293 -0.38 -13.72 -11.36
N MET A 294 -0.88 -12.65 -10.75
CA MET A 294 -2.30 -12.43 -10.52
C MET A 294 -2.79 -11.47 -11.61
N LEU A 295 -3.57 -11.98 -12.56
CA LEU A 295 -4.01 -11.21 -13.72
C LEU A 295 -5.41 -10.63 -13.52
N ASP A 296 -5.66 -9.49 -14.16
CA ASP A 296 -6.97 -8.85 -14.25
C ASP A 296 -7.66 -8.73 -12.87
N ASP A 297 -8.90 -9.18 -12.73
CA ASP A 297 -9.68 -9.09 -11.50
C ASP A 297 -9.35 -10.18 -10.45
N LEU A 298 -8.30 -11.00 -10.63
CA LEU A 298 -7.99 -12.08 -9.70
C LEU A 298 -7.81 -11.56 -8.27
N ASN A 299 -7.09 -10.45 -8.09
CA ASN A 299 -6.91 -9.84 -6.76
C ASN A 299 -8.22 -9.30 -6.15
N ALA A 300 -9.23 -8.98 -6.96
CA ALA A 300 -10.53 -8.52 -6.46
C ALA A 300 -11.48 -9.69 -6.13
N THR A 301 -11.46 -10.74 -6.96
CA THR A 301 -12.35 -11.91 -6.86
C THR A 301 -11.82 -12.95 -5.88
N HIS A 302 -10.51 -13.03 -5.68
CA HIS A 302 -9.84 -14.01 -4.84
C HIS A 302 -9.05 -13.33 -3.73
N GLN A 303 -8.86 -14.09 -2.65
CA GLN A 303 -7.90 -13.76 -1.60
C GLN A 303 -6.68 -14.65 -1.76
N HIS A 304 -5.53 -14.13 -1.38
CA HIS A 304 -4.29 -14.89 -1.34
C HIS A 304 -3.61 -14.79 0.03
N CYS A 305 -2.81 -15.80 0.35
CA CYS A 305 -1.96 -15.83 1.54
C CYS A 305 -0.57 -16.36 1.17
N VAL A 306 0.40 -16.14 2.07
CA VAL A 306 1.75 -16.70 1.92
C VAL A 306 1.96 -17.69 3.04
N LEU A 307 2.13 -18.96 2.68
CA LEU A 307 2.38 -20.06 3.58
C LEU A 307 3.89 -20.21 3.77
N ALA A 308 4.33 -20.21 5.03
CA ALA A 308 5.73 -20.28 5.36
C ALA A 308 6.25 -21.72 5.21
N GLY A 309 7.41 -21.83 4.57
CA GLY A 309 8.30 -22.99 4.68
C GLY A 309 9.18 -22.90 5.93
N SER A 310 10.23 -23.71 5.98
CA SER A 310 11.19 -23.72 7.09
C SER A 310 12.42 -22.84 6.87
N GLN A 311 12.79 -22.59 5.62
CA GLN A 311 13.95 -21.77 5.26
C GLN A 311 13.60 -20.28 5.11
N PRO A 312 14.58 -19.36 5.22
CA PRO A 312 14.37 -17.96 4.88
C PRO A 312 13.93 -17.79 3.42
N ARG A 313 13.10 -16.78 3.15
CA ARG A 313 12.61 -16.51 1.79
C ARG A 313 12.46 -15.02 1.55
N PHE A 314 12.87 -14.63 0.35
CA PHE A 314 12.61 -13.33 -0.24
C PHE A 314 11.50 -13.41 -1.29
N SER A 315 10.88 -12.28 -1.59
CA SER A 315 10.10 -12.12 -2.82
C SER A 315 10.06 -10.67 -3.25
N SER A 316 9.93 -10.44 -4.56
CA SER A 316 9.70 -9.12 -5.17
C SER A 316 8.28 -9.12 -5.73
N THR A 317 7.37 -8.29 -5.17
CA THR A 317 5.97 -8.20 -5.60
C THR A 317 5.73 -6.91 -6.39
N HIS A 318 5.78 -7.00 -7.71
CA HIS A 318 5.65 -5.90 -8.67
C HIS A 318 4.18 -5.52 -8.86
N ARG A 319 3.88 -4.23 -8.80
CA ARG A 319 2.53 -3.68 -8.67
C ARG A 319 2.37 -2.44 -9.53
N VAL A 320 1.15 -2.25 -10.04
CA VAL A 320 0.70 -0.95 -10.54
C VAL A 320 0.00 -0.26 -9.38
N ALA A 321 0.77 0.44 -8.55
CA ALA A 321 0.22 1.20 -7.44
C ALA A 321 -0.74 2.27 -7.98
N GLU A 322 -1.92 2.38 -7.37
CA GLU A 322 -2.78 3.54 -7.56
C GLU A 322 -2.10 4.71 -6.86
N CYS A 323 -1.42 5.53 -7.65
CA CYS A 323 -0.70 6.71 -7.20
C CYS A 323 -1.29 8.04 -7.72
N SER A 324 -2.55 8.08 -8.16
CA SER A 324 -3.19 9.34 -8.64
C SER A 324 -3.18 10.44 -7.59
N THR A 325 -3.19 10.05 -6.31
CA THR A 325 -3.02 10.93 -5.14
C THR A 325 -1.79 10.57 -4.30
N GLY A 326 -0.88 9.78 -4.88
CA GLY A 326 0.21 9.10 -4.18
C GLY A 326 1.61 9.44 -4.70
N THR A 327 1.77 10.48 -5.51
CA THR A 327 3.07 10.94 -6.02
C THR A 327 3.49 12.27 -5.42
N LEU A 328 4.81 12.49 -5.33
CA LEU A 328 5.37 13.76 -4.86
C LEU A 328 4.87 14.93 -5.70
N ASP A 329 4.84 14.79 -7.03
CA ASP A 329 4.36 15.82 -7.95
C ASP A 329 2.90 16.21 -7.64
N TYR A 330 2.03 15.21 -7.42
CA TYR A 330 0.65 15.44 -7.02
C TYR A 330 0.56 16.30 -5.76
N ILE A 331 1.23 15.90 -4.66
CA ILE A 331 1.09 16.64 -3.41
C ILE A 331 1.72 18.04 -3.49
N LEU A 332 2.78 18.22 -4.28
CA LEU A 332 3.36 19.53 -4.52
C LEU A 332 2.38 20.43 -5.28
N GLU A 333 1.72 19.92 -6.31
CA GLU A 333 0.68 20.66 -7.04
C GLU A 333 -0.49 21.02 -6.12
N ARG A 334 -0.93 20.09 -5.26
CA ARG A 334 -1.95 20.35 -4.24
C ARG A 334 -1.51 21.47 -3.30
N CYS A 335 -0.28 21.41 -2.78
CA CYS A 335 0.24 22.46 -1.91
C CYS A 335 0.31 23.82 -2.61
N GLN A 336 0.76 23.86 -3.86
CA GLN A 336 0.78 25.08 -4.67
C GLN A 336 -0.63 25.63 -4.87
N LEU A 337 -1.62 24.79 -5.17
CA LEU A 337 -3.02 25.18 -5.29
C LEU A 337 -3.55 25.87 -4.02
N ALA A 338 -3.27 25.31 -2.83
CA ALA A 338 -3.65 25.96 -1.57
C ALA A 338 -2.96 27.32 -1.40
N LEU A 339 -1.66 27.40 -1.70
CA LEU A 339 -0.88 28.63 -1.56
C LEU A 339 -1.26 29.71 -2.59
N GLN A 340 -2.02 29.40 -3.64
CA GLN A 340 -2.55 30.43 -4.54
C GLN A 340 -3.43 31.45 -3.80
N ASN A 341 -4.03 31.08 -2.67
CA ASN A 341 -4.83 32.00 -1.86
C ASN A 341 -3.97 32.95 -0.99
N VAL A 342 -2.65 32.81 -0.97
CA VAL A 342 -1.75 33.75 -0.26
C VAL A 342 -1.54 35.01 -1.11
N LEU A 343 -1.82 36.19 -0.54
CA LEU A 343 -1.65 37.49 -1.18
C LEU A 343 -0.19 37.95 -1.13
N ASN A 344 0.34 38.10 0.08
CA ASN A 344 1.71 38.53 0.34
C ASN A 344 2.33 37.56 1.36
N ASP A 345 3.53 37.07 1.04
CA ASP A 345 4.38 36.30 1.93
C ASP A 345 5.40 37.28 2.51
N SER A 346 5.19 37.69 3.77
CA SER A 346 6.18 38.50 4.48
C SER A 346 7.09 37.57 5.28
N ASP A 347 8.40 37.83 5.28
CA ASP A 347 9.39 37.00 5.99
C ASP A 347 9.13 36.89 7.51
N ASP A 348 8.29 37.77 8.06
CA ASP A 348 7.88 37.79 9.48
C ASP A 348 6.85 36.70 9.84
N GLY A 349 6.45 35.86 8.89
CA GLY A 349 5.51 34.74 9.11
C GLY A 349 4.04 35.13 9.13
N ASP A 350 3.75 36.43 8.95
CA ASP A 350 2.39 36.93 8.84
C ASP A 350 1.88 36.81 7.40
N VAL A 351 0.79 36.06 7.23
CA VAL A 351 0.22 35.71 5.92
C VAL A 351 -1.09 36.44 5.72
N SER A 352 -1.20 37.14 4.59
CA SER A 352 -2.46 37.76 4.14
C SER A 352 -3.12 36.88 3.07
N LEU A 353 -4.45 36.70 3.14
CA LEU A 353 -5.19 35.89 2.17
C LEU A 353 -5.87 36.75 1.10
N LYS A 354 -5.96 36.24 -0.14
CA LYS A 354 -6.63 36.89 -1.28
C LYS A 354 -8.16 36.79 -1.17
N SER A 355 -8.64 35.65 -0.69
CA SER A 355 -10.07 35.32 -0.62
C SER A 355 -10.42 34.64 0.69
N PHE A 356 -11.58 35.02 1.23
CA PHE A 356 -12.26 34.34 2.34
C PHE A 356 -13.52 33.61 1.88
N ASP A 357 -13.62 33.31 0.57
CA ASP A 357 -14.68 32.48 0.02
C ASP A 357 -14.70 31.09 0.70
N PRO A 358 -15.88 30.60 1.17
CA PRO A 358 -15.99 29.35 1.91
C PRO A 358 -15.41 28.13 1.18
N ALA A 359 -15.55 28.04 -0.15
CA ALA A 359 -15.04 26.91 -0.92
C ALA A 359 -13.50 26.94 -1.00
N VAL A 360 -12.91 28.12 -1.19
CA VAL A 360 -11.46 28.31 -1.23
C VAL A 360 -10.84 28.00 0.14
N LEU A 361 -11.44 28.49 1.22
CA LEU A 361 -10.94 28.22 2.58
C LEU A 361 -11.03 26.73 2.92
N LYS A 362 -12.16 26.09 2.62
CA LYS A 362 -12.32 24.65 2.82
C LYS A 362 -11.26 23.85 2.06
N GLN A 363 -11.03 24.17 0.79
CA GLN A 363 -10.02 23.50 -0.04
C GLN A 363 -8.61 23.67 0.54
N GLY A 364 -8.24 24.88 0.97
CA GLY A 364 -6.95 25.14 1.62
C GLY A 364 -6.75 24.30 2.89
N GLU A 365 -7.76 24.23 3.75
CA GLU A 365 -7.70 23.46 4.99
C GLU A 365 -7.70 21.94 4.78
N GLU A 366 -8.35 21.44 3.72
CA GLU A 366 -8.32 20.04 3.30
C GLU A 366 -6.93 19.64 2.77
N ILE A 367 -6.33 20.46 1.91
CA ILE A 367 -4.95 20.25 1.41
C ILE A 367 -3.95 20.30 2.58
N HIS A 368 -4.15 21.22 3.52
CA HIS A 368 -3.33 21.31 4.72
C HIS A 368 -3.37 20.00 5.54
N ASN A 369 -4.55 19.40 5.71
CA ASN A 369 -4.68 18.08 6.32
C ASN A 369 -4.00 16.98 5.50
N GLU A 370 -4.16 17.01 4.18
CA GLU A 370 -3.59 16.03 3.26
C GLU A 370 -2.07 15.97 3.39
N VAL A 371 -1.36 17.10 3.26
CA VAL A 371 0.11 17.13 3.42
C VAL A 371 0.55 16.75 4.84
N GLU A 372 -0.20 17.14 5.88
CA GLU A 372 0.16 16.79 7.26
C GLU A 372 0.05 15.28 7.52
N PHE A 373 -1.07 14.65 7.15
CA PHE A 373 -1.42 13.30 7.61
C PHE A 373 -1.13 12.19 6.59
N GLU A 374 -1.15 12.49 5.29
CA GLU A 374 -0.87 11.52 4.24
C GLU A 374 0.60 11.52 3.81
N TRP A 375 1.35 12.58 4.15
CA TRP A 375 2.75 12.74 3.74
C TRP A 375 3.70 12.86 4.93
N LEU A 376 3.67 13.99 5.64
CA LEU A 376 4.66 14.28 6.70
C LEU A 376 4.60 13.26 7.83
N ARG A 377 3.43 13.07 8.44
CA ARG A 377 3.30 12.13 9.57
C ARG A 377 3.48 10.68 9.15
N GLN A 378 3.09 10.30 7.93
CA GLN A 378 3.38 8.97 7.39
C GLN A 378 4.89 8.74 7.27
N PHE A 379 5.62 9.68 6.68
CA PHE A 379 7.06 9.57 6.48
C PHE A 379 7.81 9.52 7.82
N TRP A 380 7.58 10.50 8.69
CA TRP A 380 8.30 10.60 9.97
C TRP A 380 7.93 9.50 10.96
N PHE A 381 6.72 8.93 10.88
CA PHE A 381 6.34 7.78 11.68
C PHE A 381 7.19 6.54 11.40
N GLN A 382 7.77 6.44 10.21
CA GLN A 382 8.62 5.33 9.80
C GLN A 382 10.10 5.53 10.21
N GLY A 383 10.38 6.60 10.97
CA GLY A 383 11.71 6.92 11.47
C GLY A 383 12.67 7.32 10.35
N ASN A 384 13.96 7.10 10.56
CA ASN A 384 15.01 7.43 9.59
C ASN A 384 15.36 6.24 8.66
N ARG A 385 14.48 5.25 8.55
CA ARG A 385 14.79 3.98 7.87
C ARG A 385 15.19 4.15 6.41
N TYR A 386 14.56 5.07 5.69
CA TYR A 386 14.87 5.34 4.27
C TYR A 386 16.27 5.93 4.08
N LYS A 387 16.77 6.71 5.05
CA LYS A 387 18.11 7.30 5.02
C LYS A 387 19.23 6.26 5.09
N LEU A 388 18.92 5.03 5.49
CA LEU A 388 19.88 3.92 5.35
C LEU A 388 20.13 3.57 3.89
N CYS A 389 19.13 3.75 3.02
CA CYS A 389 19.20 3.38 1.62
C CYS A 389 19.54 4.56 0.71
N THR A 390 18.89 5.70 0.94
CA THR A 390 18.98 6.90 0.09
C THR A 390 18.56 8.15 0.85
N ASP A 391 19.09 9.31 0.45
CA ASP A 391 18.64 10.61 0.95
C ASP A 391 17.53 11.25 0.09
N TRP A 392 17.02 10.56 -0.94
CA TRP A 392 16.11 11.11 -1.95
C TRP A 392 14.90 11.86 -1.37
N TRP A 393 14.26 11.32 -0.32
CA TRP A 393 13.09 11.94 0.32
C TRP A 393 13.43 13.07 1.31
N CYS A 394 14.70 13.32 1.63
CA CYS A 394 15.08 14.31 2.64
C CYS A 394 14.72 15.74 2.21
N GLU A 395 15.09 16.13 0.99
CA GLU A 395 14.78 17.45 0.45
C GLU A 395 13.27 17.60 0.17
N PRO A 396 12.58 16.66 -0.53
CA PRO A 396 11.14 16.69 -0.69
C PRO A 396 10.36 16.85 0.61
N MET A 397 10.70 16.09 1.66
CA MET A 397 10.00 16.18 2.94
C MET A 397 10.28 17.49 3.67
N THR A 398 11.49 18.02 3.56
CA THR A 398 11.82 19.36 4.09
C THR A 398 11.01 20.44 3.37
N HIS A 399 10.87 20.33 2.04
CA HIS A 399 10.08 21.26 1.26
C HIS A 399 8.59 21.17 1.59
N LEU A 400 8.02 19.97 1.67
CA LEU A 400 6.62 19.75 2.09
C LEU A 400 6.35 20.29 3.50
N GLU A 401 7.29 20.16 4.43
CA GLU A 401 7.18 20.72 5.77
C GLU A 401 7.22 22.26 5.76
N GLY A 402 8.02 22.86 4.88
CA GLY A 402 8.00 24.30 4.64
C GLY A 402 6.66 24.79 4.09
N LEU A 403 6.08 24.08 3.11
CA LEU A 403 4.76 24.40 2.56
C LEU A 403 3.64 24.22 3.61
N TRP A 404 3.68 23.12 4.36
CA TRP A 404 2.78 22.86 5.49
C TRP A 404 2.86 23.96 6.55
N LYS A 405 4.07 24.41 6.92
CA LYS A 405 4.24 25.48 7.90
C LYS A 405 3.60 26.80 7.44
N LYS A 406 3.66 27.12 6.14
CA LYS A 406 2.93 28.27 5.58
C LYS A 406 1.42 28.09 5.69
N MET A 407 0.90 26.88 5.54
CA MET A 407 -0.53 26.60 5.72
C MET A 407 -0.99 26.73 7.18
N GLU A 408 -0.13 26.47 8.18
CA GLU A 408 -0.43 26.83 9.58
C GLU A 408 -0.63 28.34 9.74
N SER A 409 0.20 29.17 9.08
CA SER A 409 0.00 30.63 9.05
C SER A 409 -1.28 31.03 8.30
N MET A 410 -1.65 30.33 7.22
CA MET A 410 -2.92 30.55 6.54
C MET A 410 -4.11 30.25 7.48
N THR A 411 -4.10 29.13 8.18
CA THR A 411 -5.16 28.80 9.15
C THR A 411 -5.24 29.88 10.23
N ASN A 412 -4.11 30.38 10.74
CA ASN A 412 -4.08 31.48 11.69
C ASN A 412 -4.72 32.77 11.12
N ALA A 413 -4.43 33.11 9.86
CA ALA A 413 -5.04 34.27 9.19
C ALA A 413 -6.58 34.11 9.08
N VAL A 414 -7.08 32.92 8.76
CA VAL A 414 -8.53 32.64 8.76
C VAL A 414 -9.12 32.82 10.15
N LEU A 415 -8.47 32.31 11.20
CA LEU A 415 -8.94 32.45 12.57
C LEU A 415 -8.97 33.91 13.04
N ARG A 416 -8.01 34.74 12.61
CA ARG A 416 -8.01 36.18 12.86
C ARG A 416 -9.17 36.89 12.15
N GLU A 417 -9.46 36.53 10.90
CA GLU A 417 -10.59 37.10 10.15
C GLU A 417 -11.92 36.78 10.82
N VAL A 418 -12.14 35.54 11.25
CA VAL A 418 -13.36 35.14 11.98
C VAL A 418 -13.56 35.99 13.24
N LYS A 419 -12.46 36.35 13.92
CA LYS A 419 -12.45 37.20 15.12
C LYS A 419 -12.49 38.70 14.82
N ARG A 420 -12.42 39.12 13.54
CA ARG A 420 -12.38 40.54 13.17
C ARG A 420 -13.69 41.23 13.55
N GLU A 421 -13.56 42.34 14.27
CA GLU A 421 -14.68 43.23 14.55
C GLU A 421 -15.24 43.79 13.24
N GLY A 422 -16.57 43.83 13.10
CA GLY A 422 -17.24 44.31 11.89
C GLY A 422 -17.42 43.29 10.76
N LEU A 423 -16.93 42.05 10.90
CA LEU A 423 -17.29 40.97 9.96
C LEU A 423 -18.79 40.64 10.11
N PRO A 424 -19.61 40.67 9.04
CA PRO A 424 -21.02 40.30 9.10
C PRO A 424 -21.22 38.87 9.64
N VAL A 425 -22.22 38.69 10.50
CA VAL A 425 -22.48 37.40 11.17
C VAL A 425 -22.75 36.27 10.17
N GLU A 426 -23.43 36.56 9.06
CA GLU A 426 -23.68 35.59 7.98
C GLU A 426 -22.36 35.12 7.36
N GLN A 427 -21.50 36.04 6.93
CA GLN A 427 -20.18 35.72 6.37
C GLN A 427 -19.30 34.95 7.38
N ARG A 428 -19.32 35.37 8.66
CA ARG A 428 -18.63 34.63 9.73
C ARG A 428 -19.13 33.19 9.82
N SER A 429 -20.44 32.98 9.76
CA SER A 429 -21.07 31.65 9.86
C SER A 429 -20.74 30.75 8.68
N GLU A 430 -20.64 31.32 7.48
CA GLU A 430 -20.23 30.61 6.27
C GLU A 430 -18.77 30.15 6.36
N ILE A 431 -17.85 31.05 6.77
CA ILE A 431 -16.44 30.71 6.99
C ILE A 431 -16.31 29.61 8.05
N LEU A 432 -16.98 29.78 9.19
CA LEU A 432 -16.98 28.78 10.27
C LEU A 432 -17.49 27.42 9.79
N SER A 433 -18.57 27.39 9.01
CA SER A 433 -19.13 26.15 8.46
C SER A 433 -18.18 25.46 7.48
N ALA A 434 -17.38 26.23 6.73
CA ALA A 434 -16.40 25.71 5.80
C ALA A 434 -15.18 25.06 6.47
N ILE A 435 -14.64 25.68 7.53
CA ILE A 435 -13.36 25.26 8.13
C ILE A 435 -13.50 24.34 9.33
N LEU A 436 -14.66 24.35 10.03
CA LEU A 436 -14.81 23.62 11.28
C LEU A 436 -14.63 22.11 11.13
N VAL A 437 -15.08 21.54 10.01
CA VAL A 437 -14.92 20.11 9.72
C VAL A 437 -13.44 19.76 9.49
N PRO A 438 -12.70 20.40 8.56
CA PRO A 438 -11.26 20.20 8.42
C PRO A 438 -10.46 20.36 9.72
N LEU A 439 -10.74 21.38 10.53
CA LEU A 439 -10.04 21.60 11.80
C LEU A 439 -10.36 20.51 12.85
N THR A 440 -11.61 20.06 12.91
CA THR A 440 -12.00 18.92 13.76
C THR A 440 -11.27 17.66 13.34
N VAL A 441 -11.15 17.40 12.03
CA VAL A 441 -10.40 16.27 11.49
C VAL A 441 -8.92 16.39 11.86
N ARG A 442 -8.30 17.56 11.64
CA ARG A 442 -6.91 17.84 12.01
C ARG A 442 -6.63 17.51 13.47
N GLN A 443 -7.48 18.01 14.37
CA GLN A 443 -7.34 17.78 15.80
C GLN A 443 -7.42 16.29 16.18
N ASN A 444 -8.37 15.56 15.59
CA ASN A 444 -8.53 14.14 15.83
C ASN A 444 -7.33 13.34 15.31
N LEU A 445 -6.85 13.66 14.12
CA LEU A 445 -5.71 12.99 13.51
C LEU A 445 -4.40 13.31 14.22
N ARG A 446 -4.16 14.56 14.66
CA ARG A 446 -3.00 14.91 15.52
C ARG A 446 -2.98 14.05 16.78
N LYS A 447 -4.10 13.92 17.48
CA LYS A 447 -4.24 13.05 18.65
C LYS A 447 -3.97 11.58 18.31
N GLU A 448 -4.51 11.07 17.21
CA GLU A 448 -4.31 9.69 16.77
C GLU A 448 -2.83 9.39 16.46
N TRP A 449 -2.18 10.25 15.67
CA TRP A 449 -0.78 10.10 15.30
C TRP A 449 0.16 10.23 16.50
N HIS A 450 -0.10 11.19 17.38
CA HIS A 450 0.66 11.34 18.62
C HIS A 450 0.56 10.09 19.49
N ALA A 451 -0.64 9.52 19.66
CA ALA A 451 -0.82 8.26 20.37
C ALA A 451 -0.11 7.08 19.67
N ARG A 452 -0.14 7.02 18.33
CA ARG A 452 0.55 6.00 17.52
C ARG A 452 2.07 6.04 17.76
N CYS A 453 2.67 7.23 17.72
CA CYS A 453 4.10 7.44 17.98
C CYS A 453 4.52 7.08 19.41
N GLN A 454 3.58 6.97 20.35
CA GLN A 454 3.85 6.63 21.75
C GLN A 454 3.39 5.23 22.14
N SER A 455 2.83 4.47 21.21
CA SER A 455 2.29 3.12 21.44
C SER A 455 3.35 2.15 21.96
N ARG A 456 2.94 1.08 22.64
CA ARG A 456 3.89 0.11 23.22
C ARG A 456 4.72 -0.60 22.13
N VAL A 457 4.11 -0.90 20.98
CA VAL A 457 4.78 -1.62 19.88
C VAL A 457 5.92 -0.82 19.27
N VAL A 458 5.82 0.52 19.20
CA VAL A 458 6.89 1.33 18.62
C VAL A 458 8.05 1.56 19.60
N ARG A 459 7.81 1.45 20.91
CA ARG A 459 8.87 1.58 21.94
C ARG A 459 9.89 0.45 21.88
N THR A 460 9.52 -0.71 21.33
CA THR A 460 10.41 -1.87 21.17
C THR A 460 11.25 -1.80 19.91
N LEU A 461 11.06 -0.79 19.05
CA LEU A 461 11.79 -0.68 17.80
C LEU A 461 13.23 -0.20 17.99
N PRO A 462 14.16 -0.63 17.12
CA PRO A 462 15.50 -0.07 17.03
C PRO A 462 15.48 1.44 16.82
N VAL A 463 16.52 2.15 17.28
CA VAL A 463 16.59 3.63 17.24
C VAL A 463 16.31 4.21 15.86
N GLN A 464 16.84 3.60 14.79
CA GLN A 464 16.67 4.08 13.42
C GLN A 464 15.23 3.93 12.89
N GLN A 465 14.43 3.05 13.50
CA GLN A 465 13.03 2.78 13.14
C GLN A 465 12.04 3.41 14.12
N LYS A 466 12.51 4.08 15.18
CA LYS A 466 11.61 4.75 16.12
C LYS A 466 10.85 5.86 15.39
N PRO A 467 9.50 5.88 15.51
CA PRO A 467 8.71 6.96 14.96
C PRO A 467 9.15 8.31 15.49
N ASP A 468 9.27 9.28 14.59
CA ASP A 468 9.37 10.68 14.94
C ASP A 468 7.97 11.30 14.83
N CYS A 469 7.47 11.87 15.93
CA CYS A 469 6.17 12.54 15.92
C CYS A 469 6.34 13.93 15.32
N ARG A 470 6.51 14.00 13.99
CA ARG A 470 6.84 15.24 13.29
C ARG A 470 5.81 15.56 12.20
N PRO A 471 5.39 16.82 12.04
CA PRO A 471 5.73 17.99 12.88
C PRO A 471 5.05 17.95 14.25
N TYR A 472 5.74 18.46 15.27
CA TYR A 472 5.25 18.64 16.64
C TYR A 472 5.98 19.82 17.29
N TRP A 473 5.28 20.56 18.14
CA TRP A 473 5.81 21.71 18.86
C TRP A 473 5.05 21.88 20.18
N GLU A 474 5.72 22.49 21.15
CA GLU A 474 5.14 22.81 22.45
C GLU A 474 4.31 24.11 22.38
N LYS A 475 3.43 24.32 23.37
CA LYS A 475 2.47 25.44 23.38
C LYS A 475 3.14 26.82 23.36
N ASP A 476 4.38 26.90 23.82
CA ASP A 476 5.18 28.12 23.96
C ASP A 476 6.19 28.33 22.81
N ASP A 477 6.17 27.49 21.77
CA ASP A 477 7.05 27.65 20.61
C ASP A 477 6.66 28.91 19.81
N PRO A 478 7.48 29.98 19.82
CA PRO A 478 7.16 31.24 19.13
C PRO A 478 7.28 31.12 17.60
N SER A 479 7.86 30.03 17.10
CA SER A 479 8.05 29.81 15.67
C SER A 479 6.80 29.28 14.97
N MET A 480 5.75 28.94 15.75
CA MET A 480 4.50 28.37 15.26
C MET A 480 3.32 29.30 15.59
N PRO A 481 2.44 29.63 14.62
CA PRO A 481 1.37 30.61 14.81
C PRO A 481 0.16 30.06 15.58
N LEU A 482 0.02 28.73 15.64
CA LEU A 482 -1.09 28.03 16.28
C LEU A 482 -0.56 26.96 17.22
N PRO A 483 -1.32 26.59 18.27
CA PRO A 483 -0.96 25.45 19.10
C PRO A 483 -1.08 24.13 18.32
N PHE A 484 -0.26 23.14 18.68
CA PHE A 484 -0.41 21.78 18.15
C PHE A 484 -1.79 21.20 18.49
N ASP A 485 -2.22 21.35 19.75
CA ASP A 485 -3.55 20.95 20.24
C ASP A 485 -4.58 22.04 19.93
N LEU A 486 -5.48 21.74 18.99
CA LEU A 486 -6.55 22.63 18.54
C LEU A 486 -7.87 22.46 19.33
N THR A 487 -7.87 21.76 20.47
CA THR A 487 -9.10 21.49 21.25
C THR A 487 -9.85 22.78 21.60
N ASP A 488 -9.15 23.78 22.12
CA ASP A 488 -9.74 25.05 22.53
C ASP A 488 -10.26 25.83 21.31
N VAL A 489 -9.45 25.90 20.25
CA VAL A 489 -9.81 26.55 18.97
C VAL A 489 -11.08 25.94 18.41
N VAL A 490 -11.14 24.61 18.25
CA VAL A 490 -12.31 23.92 17.70
C VAL A 490 -13.56 24.13 18.58
N SER A 491 -13.38 24.17 19.91
CA SER A 491 -14.49 24.39 20.84
C SER A 491 -15.03 25.83 20.75
N GLU A 492 -14.15 26.82 20.65
CA GLU A 492 -14.51 28.23 20.45
C GLU A 492 -15.30 28.42 19.15
N LEU A 493 -14.81 27.88 18.03
CA LEU A 493 -15.47 27.99 16.73
C LEU A 493 -16.85 27.32 16.72
N ARG A 494 -17.01 26.18 17.41
CA ARG A 494 -18.32 25.53 17.59
C ARG A 494 -19.29 26.40 18.38
N GLY A 495 -18.82 27.03 19.46
CA GLY A 495 -19.62 27.96 20.25
C GLY A 495 -20.14 29.11 19.41
N GLN A 496 -19.25 29.79 18.67
CA GLN A 496 -19.61 30.92 17.80
C GLN A 496 -20.60 30.52 16.69
N LEU A 497 -20.44 29.33 16.10
CA LEU A 497 -21.36 28.87 15.05
C LEU A 497 -22.76 28.55 15.60
N LEU A 498 -22.87 28.14 16.87
CA LEU A 498 -24.16 27.92 17.53
C LEU A 498 -24.85 29.25 17.85
N GLU A 499 -24.10 30.24 18.33
CA GLU A 499 -24.62 31.59 18.61
C GLU A 499 -25.15 32.30 17.37
N ALA A 500 -24.55 32.06 16.21
CA ALA A 500 -25.03 32.66 14.95
C ALA A 500 -26.29 31.99 14.38
N ARG A 501 -26.65 30.80 14.88
CA ARG A 501 -27.84 30.05 14.47
C ARG A 501 -29.03 30.19 15.42
N SER A 502 -28.79 30.74 16.62
CA SER A 502 -29.82 31.11 17.60
C SER A 502 -30.33 32.51 17.33
#